data_AF-A0A662H3E3-F1
#
_entry.id   AF-A0A662H3E3-F1
#
_cell.length_a   1.000
_cell.length_b   1.000
_cell.length_c   1.000
_cell.angle_alpha   90.00
_cell.angle_beta   90.00
_cell.angle_gamma   90.00
#
_symmetry.space_group_name_H-M   'P 1'
#
loop_
_entity.id
_entity.type
_entity.pdbx_description
1 polymer ?
#
loop_
_entity_poly.entity_id
_entity_poly.type
_entity_poly.pdbx_seq_one_letter_code
_entity_poly.pdbx_strand_id
1 'polypeptide(L)'
;MRLKGLIKKSVKSLPSSRRSTAVILIIALISATLLHFPWVLTEAPFKFLLEVHVVREGKHVPALIYVKALYPEGQRFIGFARAVSGVGWIWVDYESWKQAWEKEKALTGFHAKPSFIIVVFTEDGYADIKGFVLEWRELKPYLFGGKKNIIIEPRLRRVRGKPIKVTRSTQASVIPLLDIFLQSSRVLDGEAVLVDYYEAEKRVNLGKIYFDPNIGEGYGSLFIGYYQNFKVGISLAFTLITVDVWSIDFDFVSIGSSSPGSDKAIANASNPSGYISIIVRYRYEWWKYYENGEPIDESFEMWIKNFYPNTIKAERGQDVSIHAWDTKYSGYGKGWSEPTYSEYDFQVDGTRFSADLLWFAGLLDTLGKIPEALKSYAGWLTLFVSLNAYQSGALAFAYDLEYIAPSNVQVKVIKGKHKFDGNPYDLYNALYWKMLKT
;
A
#
# COMPACT_ATOMS: atom_id res chain seq x y z
N MET A 1 37.57 -12.62 1.51
CA MET A 1 38.77 -13.42 1.82
C MET A 1 38.38 -14.91 1.76
N ARG A 2 38.98 -15.71 0.86
CA ARG A 2 38.49 -17.06 0.50
C ARG A 2 38.66 -18.05 1.66
N LEU A 3 37.58 -18.75 2.05
CA LEU A 3 37.51 -19.79 3.11
C LEU A 3 38.67 -20.82 3.05
N LYS A 4 39.11 -21.15 1.82
CA LYS A 4 40.27 -22.01 1.55
C LYS A 4 41.57 -21.54 2.21
N GLY A 5 41.77 -20.22 2.39
CA GLY A 5 42.97 -19.64 2.99
C GLY A 5 43.02 -19.77 4.52
N LEU A 6 41.86 -19.70 5.19
CA LEU A 6 41.73 -19.83 6.65
C LEU A 6 41.94 -21.27 7.11
N ILE A 7 41.41 -22.24 6.37
CA ILE A 7 41.62 -23.67 6.63
C ILE A 7 43.09 -24.04 6.42
N LYS A 8 43.73 -23.51 5.36
CA LYS A 8 45.13 -23.81 5.04
C LYS A 8 46.13 -23.25 6.06
N LYS A 9 45.81 -22.11 6.70
CA LYS A 9 46.62 -21.53 7.80
C LYS A 9 46.47 -22.33 9.09
N SER A 10 45.24 -22.72 9.43
CA SER A 10 44.93 -23.41 10.70
C SER A 10 45.40 -24.87 10.74
N VAL A 11 45.43 -25.56 9.59
CA VAL A 11 45.88 -26.96 9.49
C VAL A 11 47.41 -27.08 9.45
N LYS A 12 48.12 -26.03 9.00
CA LYS A 12 49.60 -26.02 8.92
C LYS A 12 50.30 -25.89 10.27
N SER A 13 49.65 -25.32 11.29
CA SER A 13 50.23 -25.14 12.64
C SER A 13 50.14 -26.39 13.53
N LEU A 14 49.49 -27.47 13.08
CA LEU A 14 49.29 -28.69 13.86
C LEU A 14 50.35 -29.77 13.54
N PRO A 15 50.77 -30.59 14.52
CA PRO A 15 51.66 -31.74 14.33
C PRO A 15 51.07 -32.75 13.32
N SER A 16 51.91 -33.39 12.50
CA SER A 16 51.48 -34.28 11.39
C SER A 16 50.53 -35.40 11.84
N SER A 17 50.69 -35.92 13.05
CA SER A 17 49.86 -36.97 13.64
C SER A 17 48.43 -36.55 14.01
N ARG A 18 48.15 -35.24 14.10
CA ARG A 18 46.81 -34.69 14.42
C ARG A 18 46.14 -33.99 13.22
N ARG A 19 46.84 -33.84 12.09
CA ARG A 19 46.31 -33.17 10.89
C ARG A 19 45.19 -33.96 10.23
N SER A 20 45.29 -35.29 10.16
CA SER A 20 44.23 -36.13 9.57
C SER A 20 42.95 -36.05 10.41
N THR A 21 43.07 -36.15 11.73
CA THR A 21 41.93 -36.07 12.66
C THR A 21 41.27 -34.69 12.66
N ALA A 22 42.07 -33.61 12.61
CA ALA A 22 41.55 -32.24 12.53
C ALA A 22 40.85 -31.96 11.19
N VAL A 23 41.38 -32.46 10.06
CA VAL A 23 40.73 -32.33 8.75
C VAL A 23 39.42 -33.13 8.72
N ILE A 24 39.40 -34.34 9.27
CA ILE A 24 38.19 -35.17 9.37
C ILE A 24 37.14 -34.49 10.26
N LEU A 25 37.53 -33.93 11.41
CA LEU A 25 36.62 -33.20 12.29
C LEU A 25 36.08 -31.92 11.65
N ILE A 26 36.89 -31.17 10.90
CA ILE A 26 36.43 -29.98 10.17
C ILE A 26 35.49 -30.37 9.03
N ILE A 27 35.79 -31.44 8.28
CA ILE A 27 34.91 -31.95 7.23
C ILE A 27 33.61 -32.47 7.84
N ALA A 28 33.66 -33.23 8.94
CA ALA A 28 32.48 -33.71 9.65
C ALA A 28 31.64 -32.56 10.22
N LEU A 29 32.26 -31.50 10.73
CA LEU A 29 31.57 -30.30 11.21
C LEU A 29 30.92 -29.54 10.05
N ILE A 30 31.63 -29.36 8.93
CA ILE A 30 31.10 -28.73 7.71
C ILE A 30 29.95 -29.56 7.13
N SER A 31 30.10 -30.89 7.05
CA SER A 31 29.07 -31.83 6.60
C SER A 31 27.87 -31.84 7.56
N ALA A 32 28.08 -31.80 8.88
CA ALA A 32 26.99 -31.70 9.85
C ALA A 32 26.24 -30.36 9.74
N THR A 33 26.95 -29.25 9.50
CA THR A 33 26.31 -27.95 9.24
C THR A 33 25.59 -27.90 7.88
N LEU A 34 26.12 -28.56 6.86
CA LEU A 34 25.49 -28.67 5.52
C LEU A 34 24.30 -29.64 5.51
N LEU A 35 24.28 -30.65 6.39
CA LEU A 35 23.17 -31.59 6.55
C LEU A 35 22.04 -31.03 7.40
N HIS A 36 22.31 -30.07 8.29
CA HIS A 36 21.28 -29.42 9.12
C HIS A 36 20.77 -28.08 8.53
N PHE A 37 21.55 -27.43 7.67
CA PHE A 37 21.13 -26.22 6.96
C PHE A 37 21.56 -26.19 5.48
N PRO A 38 21.23 -27.20 4.65
CA PRO A 38 21.64 -27.21 3.24
C PRO A 38 21.14 -25.97 2.49
N TRP A 39 19.89 -25.59 2.75
CA TRP A 39 19.19 -24.52 2.04
C TRP A 39 19.77 -23.10 2.32
N VAL A 40 20.27 -22.86 3.53
CA VAL A 40 20.88 -21.58 3.93
C VAL A 40 22.21 -21.32 3.20
N LEU A 41 22.87 -22.39 2.73
CA LEU A 41 24.16 -22.30 2.04
C LEU A 41 24.05 -22.41 0.51
N THR A 42 22.95 -22.96 -0.03
CA THR A 42 22.80 -23.16 -1.48
C THR A 42 21.82 -22.17 -2.15
N GLU A 43 20.74 -21.75 -1.50
CA GLU A 43 19.72 -20.87 -2.11
C GLU A 43 19.56 -19.51 -1.41
N ALA A 44 19.57 -19.50 -0.08
CA ALA A 44 19.37 -18.28 0.70
C ALA A 44 20.32 -17.12 0.33
N PRO A 45 21.62 -17.33 0.03
CA PRO A 45 22.52 -16.24 -0.35
C PRO A 45 22.11 -15.52 -1.64
N PHE A 46 21.33 -16.20 -2.51
CA PHE A 46 20.87 -15.69 -3.79
C PHE A 46 19.50 -14.99 -3.73
N LYS A 47 18.80 -15.09 -2.59
CA LYS A 47 17.49 -14.46 -2.35
C LYS A 47 17.65 -13.17 -1.54
N PHE A 48 16.62 -12.33 -1.55
CA PHE A 48 16.56 -11.14 -0.70
C PHE A 48 16.06 -11.54 0.71
N LEU A 49 16.71 -11.05 1.77
CA LEU A 49 16.28 -11.35 3.14
C LEU A 49 15.36 -10.26 3.69
N LEU A 50 14.12 -10.63 4.01
CA LEU A 50 13.22 -9.83 4.82
C LEU A 50 13.28 -10.33 6.28
N GLU A 51 13.74 -9.46 7.18
CA GLU A 51 13.78 -9.70 8.61
C GLU A 51 12.69 -8.89 9.30
N VAL A 52 11.72 -9.57 9.89
CA VAL A 52 10.55 -8.96 10.53
C VAL A 52 10.67 -9.10 12.04
N HIS A 53 10.68 -7.96 12.71
CA HIS A 53 10.72 -7.83 14.16
C HIS A 53 9.31 -7.48 14.65
N VAL A 54 8.69 -8.38 15.41
CA VAL A 54 7.38 -8.16 16.02
C VAL A 54 7.59 -7.74 17.46
N VAL A 55 7.23 -6.49 17.75
CA VAL A 55 7.50 -5.83 19.03
C VAL A 55 6.19 -5.30 19.61
N ARG A 56 5.91 -5.57 20.88
CA ARG A 56 4.83 -4.91 21.63
C ARG A 56 5.40 -4.35 22.91
N GLU A 57 5.02 -3.11 23.24
CA GLU A 57 5.44 -2.45 24.49
C GLU A 57 6.98 -2.48 24.68
N GLY A 58 7.71 -2.30 23.58
CA GLY A 58 9.18 -2.31 23.54
C GLY A 58 9.85 -3.69 23.66
N LYS A 59 9.09 -4.79 23.65
CA LYS A 59 9.64 -6.16 23.74
C LYS A 59 9.25 -7.01 22.53
N HIS A 60 10.16 -7.90 22.12
CA HIS A 60 9.84 -8.91 21.12
C HIS A 60 8.80 -9.88 21.65
N VAL A 61 7.78 -10.17 20.83
CA VAL A 61 6.69 -11.08 21.18
C VAL A 61 6.56 -12.22 20.16
N PRO A 62 6.29 -13.46 20.61
CA PRO A 62 6.09 -14.56 19.69
C PRO A 62 4.94 -14.33 18.72
N ALA A 63 5.17 -14.59 17.44
CA ALA A 63 4.19 -14.31 16.38
C ALA A 63 4.26 -15.27 15.19
N LEU A 64 3.12 -15.40 14.50
CA LEU A 64 3.03 -15.91 13.14
C LEU A 64 3.11 -14.72 12.18
N ILE A 65 3.90 -14.87 11.12
CA ILE A 65 4.16 -13.82 10.14
C ILE A 65 3.88 -14.37 8.76
N TYR A 66 2.96 -13.73 8.04
CA TYR A 66 2.65 -14.03 6.65
C TYR A 66 3.04 -12.84 5.78
N VAL A 67 3.66 -13.10 4.64
CA VAL A 67 4.11 -12.05 3.74
C VAL A 67 3.53 -12.26 2.36
N LYS A 68 2.96 -11.18 1.84
CA LYS A 68 2.48 -11.05 0.48
C LYS A 68 3.31 -10.01 -0.26
N ALA A 69 3.42 -10.18 -1.58
CA ALA A 69 4.00 -9.18 -2.48
C ALA A 69 2.95 -8.77 -3.52
N LEU A 70 2.97 -7.50 -3.94
CA LEU A 70 2.04 -7.01 -4.94
C LEU A 70 2.55 -7.27 -6.36
N TYR A 71 1.86 -8.13 -7.10
CA TYR A 71 2.05 -8.39 -8.52
C TYR A 71 1.05 -7.57 -9.37
N PRO A 72 1.26 -7.45 -10.70
CA PRO A 72 0.32 -6.76 -11.59
C PRO A 72 -1.12 -7.25 -11.49
N GLU A 73 -1.34 -8.54 -11.28
CA GLU A 73 -2.66 -9.13 -11.16
C GLU A 73 -3.29 -9.00 -9.77
N GLY A 74 -2.51 -8.75 -8.72
CA GLY A 74 -2.99 -8.72 -7.33
C GLY A 74 -1.89 -9.07 -6.34
N GLN A 75 -2.25 -9.27 -5.07
CA GLN A 75 -1.28 -9.72 -4.08
C GLN A 75 -1.03 -11.22 -4.25
N ARG A 76 0.20 -11.66 -3.96
CA ARG A 76 0.58 -13.08 -3.89
C ARG A 76 1.26 -13.37 -2.57
N PHE A 77 0.89 -14.48 -1.96
CA PHE A 77 1.64 -15.02 -0.83
C PHE A 77 3.05 -15.44 -1.28
N ILE A 78 4.07 -15.06 -0.51
CA ILE A 78 5.47 -15.32 -0.85
C ILE A 78 6.28 -15.95 0.29
N GLY A 79 5.75 -15.95 1.51
CA GLY A 79 6.44 -16.63 2.61
C GLY A 79 5.81 -16.44 3.97
N PHE A 80 6.27 -17.27 4.89
CA PHE A 80 5.79 -17.37 6.24
C PHE A 80 6.93 -17.64 7.23
N ALA A 81 6.79 -17.13 8.45
CA ALA A 81 7.71 -17.40 9.53
C ALA A 81 6.98 -17.54 10.88
N ARG A 82 7.42 -18.52 11.67
CA ARG A 82 7.13 -18.63 13.11
C ARG A 82 8.22 -17.93 13.89
N ALA A 83 7.92 -16.71 14.33
CA ALA A 83 8.84 -15.87 15.07
C ALA A 83 8.75 -16.17 16.57
N VAL A 84 9.32 -17.29 17.03
CA VAL A 84 9.28 -17.71 18.46
C VAL A 84 9.87 -16.64 19.39
N SER A 85 10.94 -15.97 18.97
CA SER A 85 11.58 -14.89 19.72
C SER A 85 11.12 -13.50 19.28
N GLY A 86 9.99 -13.40 18.56
CA GLY A 86 9.52 -12.17 17.92
C GLY A 86 10.39 -11.65 16.77
N VAL A 87 11.24 -12.50 16.19
CA VAL A 87 11.96 -12.22 14.94
C VAL A 87 11.71 -13.34 13.93
N GLY A 88 11.25 -12.99 12.73
CA GLY A 88 11.06 -13.91 11.62
C GLY A 88 11.94 -13.55 10.43
N TRP A 89 12.43 -14.58 9.73
CA TRP A 89 13.24 -14.44 8.52
C TRP A 89 12.53 -15.05 7.33
N ILE A 90 12.37 -14.27 6.27
CA ILE A 90 11.65 -14.65 5.07
C ILE A 90 12.56 -14.36 3.88
N TRP A 91 12.89 -15.39 3.11
CA TRP A 91 13.74 -15.28 1.93
C TRP A 91 12.86 -15.10 0.70
N VAL A 92 13.00 -13.95 0.05
CA VAL A 92 12.16 -13.54 -1.08
C VAL A 92 12.89 -13.81 -2.38
N ASP A 93 12.28 -14.65 -3.21
CA ASP A 93 12.63 -14.78 -4.62
C ASP A 93 11.90 -13.69 -5.41
N TYR A 94 12.63 -12.65 -5.82
CA TYR A 94 12.07 -11.46 -6.44
C TYR A 94 12.21 -11.43 -7.96
N GLU A 95 12.86 -12.41 -8.59
CA GLU A 95 13.18 -12.34 -10.02
C GLU A 95 11.91 -12.46 -10.88
N SER A 96 11.08 -13.48 -10.61
CA SER A 96 9.79 -13.67 -11.27
C SER A 96 8.85 -12.47 -11.06
N TRP A 97 8.89 -11.88 -9.86
CA TRP A 97 8.14 -10.70 -9.50
C TRP A 97 8.53 -9.47 -10.31
N LYS A 98 9.85 -9.21 -10.41
CA LYS A 98 10.38 -8.11 -11.22
C LYS A 98 10.01 -8.27 -12.70
N GLN A 99 10.15 -9.48 -13.23
CA GLN A 99 9.79 -9.78 -14.63
C GLN A 99 8.30 -9.52 -14.91
N ALA A 100 7.41 -9.87 -13.98
CA ALA A 100 5.97 -9.59 -14.13
C ALA A 100 5.69 -8.09 -14.26
N TRP A 101 6.32 -7.26 -13.43
CA TRP A 101 6.16 -5.80 -13.49
C TRP A 101 6.81 -5.16 -14.71
N GLU A 102 7.96 -5.63 -15.17
CA GLU A 102 8.56 -5.14 -16.42
C GLU A 102 7.68 -5.49 -17.63
N LYS A 103 7.06 -6.68 -17.63
CA LYS A 103 6.09 -7.07 -18.65
C LYS A 103 4.85 -6.18 -18.61
N GLU A 104 4.28 -5.93 -17.43
CA GLU A 104 3.14 -5.02 -17.27
C GLU A 104 3.46 -3.63 -17.81
N LYS A 105 4.62 -3.07 -17.42
CA LYS A 105 5.08 -1.76 -17.89
C LYS A 105 5.21 -1.70 -19.41
N ALA A 106 5.75 -2.74 -20.03
CA ALA A 106 5.88 -2.80 -21.48
C ALA A 106 4.52 -2.88 -22.20
N LEU A 107 3.52 -3.54 -21.59
CA LEU A 107 2.19 -3.75 -22.19
C LEU A 107 1.23 -2.60 -21.97
N THR A 108 1.18 -2.05 -20.76
CA THR A 108 0.14 -1.10 -20.33
C THR A 108 0.71 0.26 -19.93
N GLY A 109 2.03 0.36 -19.76
CA GLY A 109 2.68 1.56 -19.24
C GLY A 109 2.62 1.69 -17.71
N PHE A 110 1.91 0.77 -17.02
CA PHE A 110 1.83 0.76 -15.57
C PHE A 110 3.05 0.14 -14.94
N HIS A 111 3.50 0.71 -13.84
CA HIS A 111 4.64 0.19 -13.11
C HIS A 111 4.51 0.51 -11.64
N ALA A 112 4.90 -0.44 -10.80
CA ALA A 112 4.93 -0.26 -9.36
C ALA A 112 6.35 -0.34 -8.82
N LYS A 113 6.56 0.22 -7.63
CA LYS A 113 7.67 -0.16 -6.78
C LYS A 113 7.38 -1.52 -6.12
N PRO A 114 8.42 -2.31 -5.79
CA PRO A 114 8.23 -3.54 -5.05
C PRO A 114 7.57 -3.24 -3.70
N SER A 115 6.37 -3.77 -3.53
CA SER A 115 5.50 -3.52 -2.39
C SER A 115 5.14 -4.84 -1.71
N PHE A 116 5.26 -4.84 -0.40
CA PHE A 116 5.04 -6.00 0.46
C PHE A 116 3.92 -5.70 1.45
N ILE A 117 3.19 -6.73 1.84
CA ILE A 117 2.21 -6.69 2.92
C ILE A 117 2.60 -7.77 3.91
N ILE A 118 2.79 -7.39 5.16
CA ILE A 118 3.07 -8.31 6.26
C ILE A 118 1.83 -8.37 7.14
N VAL A 119 1.33 -9.58 7.35
CA VAL A 119 0.25 -9.86 8.31
C VAL A 119 0.86 -10.59 9.48
N VAL A 120 0.60 -10.09 10.68
CA VAL A 120 1.14 -10.65 11.91
C VAL A 120 0.03 -11.03 12.85
N PHE A 121 0.20 -12.16 13.53
CA PHE A 121 -0.67 -12.60 14.60
C PHE A 121 0.17 -13.05 15.78
N THR A 122 -0.07 -12.45 16.94
CA THR A 122 0.72 -12.65 18.17
C THR A 122 0.04 -13.63 19.11
N GLU A 123 0.83 -14.31 19.95
CA GLU A 123 0.30 -15.19 21.00
C GLU A 123 -0.54 -14.45 22.05
N ASP A 124 -0.23 -13.19 22.33
CA ASP A 124 -0.93 -12.35 23.30
C ASP A 124 -2.24 -11.74 22.74
N GLY A 125 -2.68 -12.18 21.57
CA GLY A 125 -4.01 -11.90 21.02
C GLY A 125 -4.11 -10.61 20.21
N TYR A 126 -3.00 -10.10 19.67
CA TYR A 126 -2.99 -8.94 18.78
C TYR A 126 -2.65 -9.34 17.33
N ALA A 127 -3.09 -8.53 16.39
CA ALA A 127 -2.77 -8.65 14.98
C ALA A 127 -2.59 -7.28 14.33
N ASP A 128 -1.98 -7.26 13.15
CA ASP A 128 -1.94 -6.07 12.29
C ASP A 128 -1.59 -6.47 10.86
N ILE A 129 -1.87 -5.56 9.94
CA ILE A 129 -1.41 -5.63 8.55
C ILE A 129 -0.57 -4.39 8.30
N LYS A 130 0.65 -4.58 7.80
CA LYS A 130 1.57 -3.49 7.48
C LYS A 130 2.11 -3.63 6.07
N GLY A 131 1.89 -2.60 5.26
CA GLY A 131 2.51 -2.45 3.96
C GLY A 131 3.86 -1.76 4.07
N PHE A 132 4.75 -2.07 3.12
CA PHE A 132 5.93 -1.24 2.89
C PHE A 132 6.41 -1.37 1.45
N VAL A 133 7.10 -0.32 1.01
CA VAL A 133 7.60 -0.20 -0.36
C VAL A 133 9.13 -0.11 -0.33
N LEU A 134 9.78 -0.75 -1.30
CA LEU A 134 11.22 -0.63 -1.55
C LEU A 134 11.46 -0.05 -2.95
N GLU A 135 12.70 0.29 -3.28
CA GLU A 135 13.12 0.46 -4.67
C GLU A 135 13.54 -0.89 -5.28
N TRP A 136 13.30 -1.08 -6.57
CA TRP A 136 13.74 -2.30 -7.30
C TRP A 136 15.25 -2.57 -7.18
N ARG A 137 16.06 -1.52 -6.97
CA ARG A 137 17.51 -1.63 -6.77
C ARG A 137 17.91 -2.14 -5.38
N GLU A 138 17.01 -2.04 -4.39
CA GLU A 138 17.23 -2.57 -3.04
C GLU A 138 17.03 -4.10 -3.02
N LEU A 139 16.19 -4.62 -3.91
CA LEU A 139 16.00 -6.05 -4.12
C LEU A 139 17.19 -6.64 -4.88
N LYS A 140 18.16 -7.09 -4.10
CA LYS A 140 19.35 -7.81 -4.57
C LYS A 140 19.58 -9.04 -3.70
N PRO A 141 20.44 -9.97 -4.11
CA PRO A 141 20.75 -11.14 -3.29
C PRO A 141 21.38 -10.76 -1.95
N TYR A 142 21.11 -11.55 -0.92
CA TYR A 142 21.66 -11.37 0.43
C TYR A 142 23.19 -11.37 0.45
N LEU A 143 23.83 -12.20 -0.39
CA LEU A 143 25.28 -12.21 -0.57
C LEU A 143 25.85 -10.83 -0.98
N PHE A 144 25.04 -10.01 -1.64
CA PHE A 144 25.39 -8.65 -2.05
C PHE A 144 24.78 -7.58 -1.13
N GLY A 145 24.43 -7.96 0.10
CA GLY A 145 23.86 -7.09 1.12
C GLY A 145 22.36 -6.82 0.96
N GLY A 146 21.64 -7.65 0.20
CA GLY A 146 20.19 -7.58 0.06
C GLY A 146 19.45 -8.03 1.31
N LYS A 147 19.18 -7.10 2.22
CA LYS A 147 18.44 -7.33 3.44
C LYS A 147 17.58 -6.10 3.78
N LYS A 148 16.38 -6.31 4.31
CA LYS A 148 15.57 -5.25 4.94
C LYS A 148 15.07 -5.70 6.30
N ASN A 149 15.22 -4.81 7.28
CA ASN A 149 14.65 -4.97 8.61
C ASN A 149 13.35 -4.18 8.67
N ILE A 150 12.27 -4.83 9.11
CA ILE A 150 10.97 -4.21 9.34
C ILE A 150 10.58 -4.44 10.79
N ILE A 151 10.16 -3.38 11.47
CA ILE A 151 9.57 -3.46 12.81
C ILE A 151 8.06 -3.29 12.66
N ILE A 152 7.31 -4.21 13.25
CA ILE A 152 5.86 -4.19 13.32
C ILE A 152 5.48 -4.19 14.79
N GLU A 153 4.62 -3.24 15.16
CA GLU A 153 3.97 -3.19 16.46
C GLU A 153 2.49 -3.48 16.27
N PRO A 154 2.02 -4.70 16.58
CA PRO A 154 0.63 -5.07 16.34
C PRO A 154 -0.34 -4.29 17.22
N ARG A 155 -1.27 -3.56 16.59
CA ARG A 155 -2.18 -2.64 17.28
C ARG A 155 -3.60 -3.18 17.46
N LEU A 156 -4.02 -4.13 16.62
CA LEU A 156 -5.42 -4.57 16.59
C LEU A 156 -5.61 -5.73 17.55
N ARG A 157 -6.40 -5.50 18.61
CA ARG A 157 -6.76 -6.57 19.54
C ARG A 157 -7.75 -7.52 18.86
N ARG A 158 -7.42 -8.81 18.84
CA ARG A 158 -8.32 -9.87 18.39
C ARG A 158 -9.32 -10.14 19.51
N VAL A 159 -10.59 -9.97 19.20
CA VAL A 159 -11.69 -10.16 20.16
C VAL A 159 -12.30 -11.56 20.08
N ARG A 160 -11.96 -12.32 19.02
CA ARG A 160 -12.45 -13.68 18.75
C ARG A 160 -11.40 -14.51 18.00
N GLY A 161 -11.75 -15.74 17.64
CA GLY A 161 -10.89 -16.66 16.90
C GLY A 161 -10.00 -17.52 17.80
N LYS A 162 -9.25 -18.42 17.17
CA LYS A 162 -8.41 -19.38 17.88
C LYS A 162 -7.18 -18.67 18.49
N PRO A 163 -6.83 -18.94 19.75
CA PRO A 163 -5.55 -18.54 20.33
C PRO A 163 -4.40 -19.09 19.50
N ILE A 164 -3.32 -18.32 19.40
CA ILE A 164 -2.12 -18.72 18.67
C ILE A 164 -1.10 -19.29 19.64
N LYS A 165 -0.40 -20.33 19.21
CA LYS A 165 0.75 -20.91 19.92
C LYS A 165 1.89 -21.14 18.94
N VAL A 166 2.98 -20.43 19.15
CA VAL A 166 4.22 -20.44 18.36
C VAL A 166 5.22 -21.32 19.10
N THR A 167 5.07 -22.63 18.97
CA THR A 167 5.84 -23.61 19.77
C THR A 167 7.14 -24.06 19.12
N ARG A 168 7.31 -23.84 17.80
CA ARG A 168 8.52 -24.20 17.05
C ARG A 168 8.86 -23.13 16.02
N SER A 169 10.14 -22.82 15.88
CA SER A 169 10.62 -21.94 14.82
C SER A 169 10.61 -22.69 13.50
N THR A 170 9.88 -22.17 12.52
CA THR A 170 9.83 -22.68 11.16
C THR A 170 9.93 -21.49 10.21
N GLN A 171 10.72 -21.64 9.15
CA GLN A 171 10.84 -20.67 8.06
C GLN A 171 10.41 -21.38 6.79
N ALA A 172 9.40 -20.84 6.11
CA ALA A 172 8.95 -21.36 4.84
C ALA A 172 8.88 -20.19 3.84
N SER A 173 9.82 -20.17 2.90
CA SER A 173 9.71 -19.34 1.71
C SER A 173 9.02 -20.14 0.62
N VAL A 174 8.01 -19.57 -0.02
CA VAL A 174 7.39 -20.21 -1.18
C VAL A 174 8.34 -20.06 -2.36
N ILE A 175 8.69 -21.18 -3.01
CA ILE A 175 9.44 -21.17 -4.27
C ILE A 175 8.40 -21.15 -5.41
N PRO A 176 8.32 -20.09 -6.24
CA PRO A 176 7.25 -19.92 -7.23
C PRO A 176 7.13 -21.08 -8.24
N LEU A 177 8.22 -21.78 -8.52
CA LEU A 177 8.26 -22.92 -9.45
C LEU A 177 7.59 -24.19 -8.88
N LEU A 178 7.58 -24.35 -7.55
CA LEU A 178 6.98 -25.52 -6.91
C LEU A 178 5.45 -25.42 -6.89
N ASP A 179 4.88 -24.21 -6.74
CA ASP A 179 3.43 -23.95 -6.76
C ASP A 179 2.79 -24.29 -8.11
N ILE A 180 3.49 -24.06 -9.23
CA ILE A 180 2.97 -24.42 -10.56
C ILE A 180 2.89 -25.94 -10.73
N PHE A 181 3.83 -26.67 -10.11
CA PHE A 181 3.91 -28.13 -10.21
C PHE A 181 3.06 -28.87 -9.16
N LEU A 182 2.84 -28.24 -8.01
CA LEU A 182 2.09 -28.79 -6.89
C LEU A 182 0.74 -28.06 -6.74
N GLN A 183 -0.12 -28.09 -7.76
CA GLN A 183 -1.58 -27.89 -7.59
C GLN A 183 -2.18 -28.99 -6.68
N SER A 184 -1.55 -29.26 -5.53
CA SER A 184 -2.04 -30.13 -4.50
C SER A 184 -3.11 -29.34 -3.76
N SER A 185 -4.30 -29.89 -3.68
CA SER A 185 -5.42 -29.41 -2.86
C SER A 185 -5.13 -29.42 -1.34
N ARG A 186 -3.85 -29.56 -0.94
CA ARG A 186 -3.42 -29.53 0.45
C ARG A 186 -2.89 -28.15 0.77
N VAL A 187 -3.62 -27.46 1.64
CA VAL A 187 -3.10 -26.28 2.34
C VAL A 187 -1.88 -26.73 3.14
N LEU A 188 -0.74 -26.14 2.84
CA LEU A 188 0.52 -26.40 3.53
C LEU A 188 0.53 -25.66 4.88
N ASP A 189 1.37 -26.15 5.78
CA ASP A 189 1.54 -25.54 7.09
C ASP A 189 2.20 -24.15 6.97
N GLY A 190 1.53 -23.10 7.46
CA GLY A 190 2.01 -21.72 7.36
C GLY A 190 1.76 -21.08 5.99
N GLU A 191 0.52 -21.14 5.50
CA GLU A 191 0.11 -20.63 4.19
C GLU A 191 -0.94 -19.53 4.31
N ALA A 192 -0.95 -18.57 3.37
CA ALA A 192 -2.05 -17.66 3.16
C ALA A 192 -2.66 -17.90 1.77
N VAL A 193 -3.98 -18.12 1.71
CA VAL A 193 -4.71 -18.46 0.48
C VAL A 193 -5.64 -17.32 0.10
N LEU A 194 -5.59 -16.89 -1.16
CA LEU A 194 -6.57 -15.97 -1.73
C LEU A 194 -7.87 -16.73 -1.99
N VAL A 195 -8.91 -16.39 -1.24
CA VAL A 195 -10.22 -17.06 -1.31
C VAL A 195 -11.08 -16.47 -2.42
N ASP A 196 -11.09 -15.15 -2.52
CA ASP A 196 -11.88 -14.41 -3.50
C ASP A 196 -11.21 -13.06 -3.79
N TYR A 197 -11.48 -12.52 -4.98
CA TYR A 197 -11.10 -11.16 -5.34
C TYR A 197 -12.17 -10.51 -6.21
N TYR A 198 -12.16 -9.19 -6.27
CA TYR A 198 -13.03 -8.44 -7.16
C TYR A 198 -12.36 -7.16 -7.62
N GLU A 199 -12.59 -6.78 -8.88
CA GLU A 199 -12.12 -5.53 -9.44
C GLU A 199 -13.28 -4.78 -10.08
N ALA A 200 -13.29 -3.46 -9.93
CA ALA A 200 -14.24 -2.62 -10.62
C ALA A 200 -13.61 -1.26 -10.93
N GLU A 201 -13.99 -0.71 -12.08
CA GLU A 201 -13.59 0.64 -12.47
C GLU A 201 -14.70 1.64 -12.18
N LYS A 202 -14.29 2.82 -11.72
CA LYS A 202 -15.22 3.93 -11.52
C LYS A 202 -14.51 5.24 -11.82
N ARG A 203 -15.27 6.15 -12.42
CA ARG A 203 -14.87 7.54 -12.56
C ARG A 203 -15.09 8.28 -11.25
N VAL A 204 -14.03 8.86 -10.70
CA VAL A 204 -14.02 9.62 -9.44
C VAL A 204 -13.53 11.03 -9.66
N ASN A 205 -14.09 12.00 -8.94
CA ASN A 205 -13.66 13.38 -9.03
C ASN A 205 -12.29 13.55 -8.37
N LEU A 206 -11.34 14.11 -9.13
CA LEU A 206 -10.07 14.62 -8.60
C LEU A 206 -10.27 16.00 -7.99
N GLY A 207 -11.14 16.83 -8.58
CA GLY A 207 -11.50 18.12 -8.03
C GLY A 207 -12.84 18.63 -8.53
N LYS A 208 -13.40 19.58 -7.78
CA LYS A 208 -14.70 20.19 -8.02
C LYS A 208 -14.64 21.67 -7.67
N ILE A 209 -15.20 22.51 -8.53
CA ILE A 209 -15.38 23.94 -8.26
C ILE A 209 -16.86 24.29 -8.33
N TYR A 210 -17.27 25.21 -7.48
CA TYR A 210 -18.59 25.80 -7.49
C TYR A 210 -18.50 27.32 -7.58
N PHE A 211 -19.36 27.93 -8.39
CA PHE A 211 -19.52 29.37 -8.52
C PHE A 211 -20.99 29.72 -8.23
N ASP A 212 -21.23 30.49 -7.17
CA ASP A 212 -22.58 30.89 -6.77
C ASP A 212 -23.26 31.75 -7.85
N PRO A 213 -24.40 31.29 -8.43
CA PRO A 213 -25.12 32.05 -9.45
C PRO A 213 -25.52 33.46 -9.03
N ASN A 214 -25.68 33.73 -7.74
CA ASN A 214 -26.10 35.04 -7.24
C ASN A 214 -25.02 36.12 -7.37
N ILE A 215 -23.77 35.73 -7.66
CA ILE A 215 -22.68 36.65 -7.99
C ILE A 215 -22.94 37.32 -9.34
N GLY A 216 -23.63 36.61 -10.25
CA GLY A 216 -23.94 37.10 -11.60
C GLY A 216 -22.76 36.89 -12.56
N GLU A 217 -21.94 37.92 -12.72
CA GLU A 217 -20.80 37.87 -13.65
C GLU A 217 -19.56 37.24 -13.00
N GLY A 218 -18.67 36.64 -13.80
CA GLY A 218 -17.44 36.00 -13.34
C GLY A 218 -17.39 34.50 -13.59
N TYR A 219 -16.34 33.85 -13.07
CA TYR A 219 -16.17 32.40 -13.19
C TYR A 219 -15.22 31.84 -12.12
N GLY A 220 -15.26 30.52 -11.93
CA GLY A 220 -14.18 29.72 -11.37
C GLY A 220 -13.60 28.81 -12.44
N SER A 221 -12.30 28.56 -12.41
CA SER A 221 -11.64 27.60 -13.27
C SER A 221 -10.69 26.73 -12.46
N LEU A 222 -10.65 25.45 -12.79
CA LEU A 222 -9.77 24.47 -12.19
C LEU A 222 -9.13 23.69 -13.31
N PHE A 223 -7.80 23.59 -13.31
CA PHE A 223 -7.04 22.67 -14.14
C PHE A 223 -6.37 21.63 -13.25
N ILE A 224 -6.35 20.38 -13.68
CA ILE A 224 -5.61 19.30 -13.01
C ILE A 224 -4.86 18.52 -14.09
N GLY A 225 -3.60 18.19 -13.81
CA GLY A 225 -2.76 17.37 -14.68
C GLY A 225 -1.97 16.32 -13.91
N TYR A 226 -1.63 15.24 -14.61
CA TYR A 226 -0.72 14.18 -14.17
C TYR A 226 0.51 14.12 -15.07
N TYR A 227 1.70 14.09 -14.45
CA TYR A 227 2.97 13.96 -15.14
C TYR A 227 3.34 12.48 -15.35
N GLN A 228 3.61 12.11 -16.59
CA GLN A 228 4.00 10.74 -16.94
C GLN A 228 5.22 10.24 -16.16
N ASN A 229 5.22 8.95 -15.84
CA ASN A 229 6.27 8.21 -15.12
C ASN A 229 6.49 8.59 -13.66
N PHE A 230 5.69 9.49 -13.11
CA PHE A 230 5.66 9.74 -11.68
C PHE A 230 4.85 8.68 -10.95
N LYS A 231 5.12 8.49 -9.66
CA LYS A 231 4.43 7.49 -8.86
C LYS A 231 3.58 8.11 -7.76
N VAL A 232 2.50 7.42 -7.45
CA VAL A 232 1.49 7.76 -6.46
C VAL A 232 1.42 6.61 -5.47
N GLY A 233 1.63 6.93 -4.21
CA GLY A 233 1.39 6.10 -3.04
C GLY A 233 -0.09 5.87 -2.88
N ILE A 234 -0.50 4.62 -2.69
CA ILE A 234 -1.89 4.24 -2.47
C ILE A 234 -1.97 3.65 -1.06
N SER A 235 -3.06 3.94 -0.36
CA SER A 235 -3.37 3.37 0.95
C SER A 235 -4.21 2.08 0.83
N LEU A 236 -4.05 1.18 1.80
CA LEU A 236 -4.78 -0.08 1.91
C LEU A 236 -5.80 0.06 3.04
N ALA A 237 -7.08 -0.09 2.73
CA ALA A 237 -8.11 -0.30 3.74
C ALA A 237 -8.24 -1.80 4.02
N PHE A 238 -8.21 -2.20 5.29
CA PHE A 238 -8.26 -3.61 5.65
C PHE A 238 -8.98 -3.88 6.98
N THR A 239 -9.42 -5.11 7.16
CA THR A 239 -9.84 -5.65 8.46
C THR A 239 -9.52 -7.15 8.53
N LEU A 240 -9.48 -7.68 9.74
CA LEU A 240 -9.43 -9.11 10.02
C LEU A 240 -10.79 -9.58 10.53
N ILE A 241 -11.18 -10.84 10.30
CA ILE A 241 -12.47 -11.34 10.80
C ILE A 241 -12.49 -11.42 12.33
N THR A 242 -11.32 -11.54 12.96
CA THR A 242 -11.21 -11.60 14.42
C THR A 242 -11.10 -10.24 15.12
N VAL A 243 -11.08 -9.14 14.37
CA VAL A 243 -11.06 -7.78 14.91
C VAL A 243 -12.37 -7.06 14.59
N ASP A 244 -12.74 -6.09 15.42
CA ASP A 244 -14.02 -5.39 15.32
C ASP A 244 -13.83 -3.95 14.82
N VAL A 245 -12.90 -3.74 13.88
CA VAL A 245 -12.59 -2.41 13.34
C VAL A 245 -11.90 -2.50 11.98
N TRP A 246 -12.24 -1.58 11.07
CA TRP A 246 -11.48 -1.35 9.85
C TRP A 246 -10.28 -0.43 10.11
N SER A 247 -9.15 -0.74 9.50
CA SER A 247 -7.90 0.01 9.61
C SER A 247 -7.40 0.44 8.24
N ILE A 248 -6.53 1.45 8.23
CA ILE A 248 -5.85 1.92 7.01
C ILE A 248 -4.34 1.85 7.22
N ASP A 249 -3.66 1.26 6.26
CA ASP A 249 -2.21 1.35 6.09
C ASP A 249 -1.90 2.31 4.94
N PHE A 250 -1.30 3.45 5.28
CA PHE A 250 -0.98 4.50 4.30
C PHE A 250 0.27 4.13 3.52
N ASP A 251 0.30 4.50 2.23
CA ASP A 251 1.46 4.30 1.34
C ASP A 251 1.95 2.85 1.21
N PHE A 252 1.03 1.89 1.29
CA PHE A 252 1.34 0.46 1.20
C PHE A 252 1.93 0.06 -0.17
N VAL A 253 1.58 0.79 -1.24
CA VAL A 253 2.10 0.60 -2.61
C VAL A 253 2.39 1.94 -3.27
N SER A 254 3.36 1.98 -4.19
CA SER A 254 3.61 3.12 -5.07
C SER A 254 3.49 2.71 -6.54
N ILE A 255 2.48 3.24 -7.25
CA ILE A 255 2.17 2.94 -8.67
C ILE A 255 2.30 4.18 -9.55
N GLY A 256 2.74 3.99 -10.79
CA GLY A 256 2.86 5.04 -11.79
C GLY A 256 2.40 4.57 -13.17
N SER A 257 2.11 5.55 -14.03
CA SER A 257 1.73 5.36 -15.43
C SER A 257 2.64 6.14 -16.36
N SER A 258 2.97 5.56 -17.51
CA SER A 258 3.68 6.26 -18.60
C SER A 258 2.76 7.15 -19.44
N SER A 259 1.45 7.08 -19.26
CA SER A 259 0.50 7.96 -19.95
C SER A 259 0.26 9.24 -19.15
N PRO A 260 0.43 10.44 -19.73
CA PRO A 260 0.02 11.68 -19.10
C PRO A 260 -1.50 11.88 -19.20
N GLY A 261 -2.01 12.91 -18.54
CA GLY A 261 -3.35 13.42 -18.80
C GLY A 261 -3.64 14.69 -18.03
N SER A 262 -4.56 15.50 -18.55
CA SER A 262 -4.94 16.77 -17.94
C SER A 262 -6.25 17.28 -18.54
N ASP A 263 -7.00 18.05 -17.77
CA ASP A 263 -8.13 18.80 -18.29
C ASP A 263 -8.39 20.08 -17.48
N LYS A 264 -9.30 20.93 -17.95
CA LYS A 264 -9.74 22.16 -17.31
C LYS A 264 -11.27 22.21 -17.20
N ALA A 265 -11.77 22.45 -16.00
CA ALA A 265 -13.18 22.72 -15.73
C ALA A 265 -13.42 24.21 -15.49
N ILE A 266 -14.58 24.71 -15.90
CA ILE A 266 -15.03 26.09 -15.68
C ILE A 266 -16.43 26.04 -15.04
N ALA A 267 -16.65 26.88 -14.04
CA ALA A 267 -17.94 27.13 -13.42
C ALA A 267 -18.27 28.63 -13.50
N ASN A 268 -19.52 28.99 -13.77
CA ASN A 268 -20.00 30.38 -13.81
C ASN A 268 -21.49 30.42 -13.42
N ALA A 269 -22.13 31.58 -13.42
CA ALA A 269 -23.53 31.66 -12.97
C ALA A 269 -24.52 30.80 -13.79
N SER A 270 -24.26 30.61 -15.09
CA SER A 270 -25.10 29.78 -15.96
C SER A 270 -24.84 28.28 -15.79
N ASN A 271 -23.60 27.91 -15.45
CA ASN A 271 -23.20 26.55 -15.12
C ASN A 271 -22.38 26.55 -13.82
N PRO A 272 -23.02 26.48 -12.64
CA PRO A 272 -22.37 26.80 -11.37
C PRO A 272 -21.42 25.74 -10.86
N SER A 273 -21.23 24.61 -11.55
CA SER A 273 -20.36 23.53 -11.10
C SER A 273 -19.44 23.04 -12.21
N GLY A 274 -18.15 22.96 -11.89
CA GLY A 274 -17.13 22.35 -12.73
C GLY A 274 -16.51 21.15 -12.02
N TYR A 275 -16.16 20.11 -12.77
CA TYR A 275 -15.61 18.86 -12.26
C TYR A 275 -14.40 18.48 -13.09
N ILE A 276 -13.36 17.97 -12.46
CA ILE A 276 -12.34 17.17 -13.14
C ILE A 276 -12.30 15.80 -12.47
N SER A 277 -12.39 14.75 -13.28
CA SER A 277 -12.45 13.38 -12.81
C SER A 277 -11.50 12.48 -13.58
N ILE A 278 -11.21 11.32 -13.00
CA ILE A 278 -10.35 10.27 -13.58
C ILE A 278 -11.02 8.91 -13.38
N ILE A 279 -10.76 7.96 -14.26
CA ILE A 279 -11.10 6.54 -14.03
C ILE A 279 -10.01 5.92 -13.16
N VAL A 280 -10.43 5.20 -12.13
CA VAL A 280 -9.56 4.36 -11.29
C VAL A 280 -10.11 2.95 -11.23
N ARG A 281 -9.22 1.98 -11.04
CA ARG A 281 -9.57 0.58 -10.81
C ARG A 281 -9.38 0.23 -9.34
N TYR A 282 -10.46 -0.17 -8.70
CA TYR A 282 -10.46 -0.69 -7.34
C TYR A 282 -10.20 -2.19 -7.34
N ARG A 283 -9.62 -2.68 -6.25
CA ARG A 283 -9.44 -4.11 -6.00
C ARG A 283 -9.82 -4.45 -4.56
N TYR A 284 -10.49 -5.58 -4.44
CA TYR A 284 -10.79 -6.27 -3.20
C TYR A 284 -10.14 -7.65 -3.21
N GLU A 285 -9.62 -8.07 -2.06
CA GLU A 285 -9.13 -9.43 -1.84
C GLU A 285 -9.56 -9.94 -0.47
N TRP A 286 -9.98 -11.21 -0.44
CA TRP A 286 -10.24 -11.98 0.77
C TRP A 286 -9.16 -13.05 0.92
N TRP A 287 -8.41 -12.98 2.02
CA TRP A 287 -7.38 -13.94 2.34
C TRP A 287 -7.76 -14.77 3.56
N LYS A 288 -7.29 -16.02 3.57
CA LYS A 288 -7.40 -16.93 4.70
C LYS A 288 -6.03 -17.40 5.12
N TYR A 289 -5.75 -17.32 6.42
CA TYR A 289 -4.45 -17.65 6.99
C TYR A 289 -4.53 -18.98 7.70
N TYR A 290 -3.56 -19.85 7.43
CA TYR A 290 -3.51 -21.21 7.94
C TYR A 290 -2.26 -21.47 8.78
N GLU A 291 -2.46 -22.26 9.82
CA GLU A 291 -1.43 -22.73 10.73
C GLU A 291 -1.76 -24.18 11.08
N ASN A 292 -0.81 -25.09 10.88
CA ASN A 292 -0.99 -26.54 11.04
C ASN A 292 -2.18 -27.11 10.24
N GLY A 293 -2.41 -26.58 9.03
CA GLY A 293 -3.52 -26.98 8.15
C GLY A 293 -4.89 -26.45 8.57
N GLU A 294 -4.97 -25.69 9.66
CA GLU A 294 -6.21 -25.13 10.19
C GLU A 294 -6.27 -23.61 9.96
N PRO A 295 -7.43 -23.05 9.59
CA PRO A 295 -7.55 -21.62 9.46
C PRO A 295 -7.51 -20.95 10.84
N ILE A 296 -6.69 -19.91 10.96
CA ILE A 296 -6.54 -19.10 12.18
C ILE A 296 -7.28 -17.77 12.10
N ASP A 297 -7.38 -17.20 10.91
CA ASP A 297 -7.98 -15.89 10.65
C ASP A 297 -8.23 -15.67 9.16
N GLU A 298 -8.90 -14.57 8.85
CA GLU A 298 -9.20 -14.11 7.49
C GLU A 298 -9.02 -12.59 7.41
N SER A 299 -8.49 -12.07 6.31
CA SER A 299 -8.42 -10.63 6.06
C SER A 299 -9.24 -10.22 4.83
N PHE A 300 -9.75 -9.00 4.90
CA PHE A 300 -10.57 -8.36 3.88
C PHE A 300 -9.91 -7.04 3.55
N GLU A 301 -9.47 -6.89 2.31
CA GLU A 301 -8.53 -5.85 1.89
C GLU A 301 -9.06 -5.12 0.66
N MET A 302 -9.02 -3.78 0.65
CA MET A 302 -9.52 -2.91 -0.42
C MET A 302 -8.55 -1.77 -0.71
N TRP A 303 -8.29 -1.51 -2.00
CA TRP A 303 -7.42 -0.40 -2.43
C TRP A 303 -7.67 -0.01 -3.90
N ILE A 304 -7.03 1.08 -4.33
CA ILE A 304 -6.94 1.46 -5.75
C ILE A 304 -5.76 0.72 -6.38
N LYS A 305 -6.05 -0.27 -7.23
CA LYS A 305 -5.03 -1.05 -7.92
C LYS A 305 -4.30 -0.23 -8.97
N ASN A 306 -5.03 0.57 -9.75
CA ASN A 306 -4.51 1.39 -10.85
C ASN A 306 -5.34 2.67 -11.01
N PHE A 307 -4.76 3.70 -11.63
CA PHE A 307 -5.45 4.92 -12.08
C PHE A 307 -5.09 5.17 -13.55
N TYR A 308 -5.98 5.79 -14.32
CA TYR A 308 -5.79 5.97 -15.77
C TYR A 308 -5.68 7.46 -16.14
N PRO A 309 -4.48 8.06 -16.14
CA PRO A 309 -4.33 9.51 -16.33
C PRO A 309 -4.89 10.06 -17.64
N ASN A 310 -4.78 9.29 -18.72
CA ASN A 310 -5.34 9.64 -20.03
C ASN A 310 -6.88 9.77 -20.03
N THR A 311 -7.56 9.41 -18.94
CA THR A 311 -9.00 9.56 -18.75
C THR A 311 -9.36 10.78 -17.89
N ILE A 312 -8.37 11.58 -17.47
CA ILE A 312 -8.60 12.87 -16.81
C ILE A 312 -9.43 13.74 -17.75
N LYS A 313 -10.64 14.10 -17.31
CA LYS A 313 -11.59 14.86 -18.10
C LYS A 313 -12.45 15.81 -17.27
N ALA A 314 -12.90 16.88 -17.88
CA ALA A 314 -13.87 17.85 -17.37
C ALA A 314 -15.29 17.28 -17.38
N GLU A 315 -15.48 16.15 -16.71
CA GLU A 315 -16.75 15.44 -16.64
C GLU A 315 -17.02 14.96 -15.21
N ARG A 316 -18.29 14.76 -14.89
CA ARG A 316 -18.70 14.40 -13.54
C ARG A 316 -18.33 12.95 -13.22
N GLY A 317 -17.58 12.75 -12.15
CA GLY A 317 -17.35 11.48 -11.46
C GLY A 317 -18.08 11.38 -10.12
N GLN A 318 -17.77 10.30 -9.40
CA GLN A 318 -18.20 10.10 -8.02
C GLN A 318 -17.56 11.14 -7.09
N ASP A 319 -18.39 11.79 -6.28
CA ASP A 319 -17.93 12.75 -5.28
C ASP A 319 -17.37 12.03 -4.04
N VAL A 320 -16.37 12.65 -3.41
CA VAL A 320 -15.88 12.32 -2.06
C VAL A 320 -16.66 13.12 -1.01
N SER A 321 -16.91 12.52 0.15
CA SER A 321 -17.73 13.11 1.22
C SER A 321 -17.02 14.24 1.99
N ILE A 322 -17.39 15.52 1.80
CA ILE A 322 -16.76 16.67 2.46
C ILE A 322 -17.26 16.84 3.91
N HIS A 323 -16.34 16.86 4.87
CA HIS A 323 -16.66 16.93 6.31
C HIS A 323 -16.60 18.35 6.89
N ALA A 324 -15.69 19.18 6.38
CA ALA A 324 -15.51 20.54 6.84
C ALA A 324 -15.22 21.48 5.67
N TRP A 325 -15.48 22.76 5.87
CA TRP A 325 -15.21 23.81 4.90
C TRP A 325 -14.37 24.91 5.53
N ASP A 326 -13.19 25.13 4.97
CA ASP A 326 -12.26 26.16 5.43
C ASP A 326 -12.40 27.42 4.59
N THR A 327 -12.47 28.57 5.25
CA THR A 327 -12.43 29.86 4.56
C THR A 327 -11.01 30.17 4.13
N LYS A 328 -10.82 30.39 2.82
CA LYS A 328 -9.53 30.78 2.23
C LYS A 328 -9.49 32.26 1.85
N TYR A 329 -10.64 32.82 1.49
CA TYR A 329 -10.79 34.24 1.19
C TYR A 329 -12.17 34.74 1.61
N SER A 330 -12.24 36.00 2.04
CA SER A 330 -13.48 36.72 2.31
C SER A 330 -13.24 38.20 2.03
N GLY A 331 -13.99 38.79 1.10
CA GLY A 331 -13.82 40.18 0.69
C GLY A 331 -14.55 40.50 -0.61
N TYR A 332 -14.34 41.71 -1.12
CA TYR A 332 -14.85 42.09 -2.44
C TYR A 332 -14.14 41.31 -3.55
N GLY A 333 -14.83 41.09 -4.67
CA GLY A 333 -14.18 40.67 -5.90
C GLY A 333 -13.10 41.67 -6.33
N LYS A 334 -12.24 41.26 -7.25
CA LYS A 334 -11.19 42.14 -7.78
C LYS A 334 -11.40 42.56 -9.24
N GLY A 335 -12.49 42.09 -9.87
CA GLY A 335 -12.78 42.36 -11.28
C GLY A 335 -11.95 41.48 -12.22
N TRP A 336 -12.00 41.78 -13.52
CA TRP A 336 -11.41 40.94 -14.57
C TRP A 336 -9.91 41.13 -14.77
N SER A 337 -9.30 42.16 -14.17
CA SER A 337 -7.88 42.46 -14.30
C SER A 337 -6.97 41.60 -13.42
N GLU A 338 -7.52 41.02 -12.34
CA GLU A 338 -6.80 40.13 -11.44
C GLU A 338 -7.76 39.12 -10.80
N PRO A 339 -7.32 37.87 -10.55
CA PRO A 339 -8.15 36.90 -9.85
C PRO A 339 -8.58 37.37 -8.46
N THR A 340 -9.86 37.19 -8.15
CA THR A 340 -10.37 37.36 -6.77
C THR A 340 -9.70 36.38 -5.82
N TYR A 341 -9.49 35.14 -6.28
CA TYR A 341 -8.70 34.15 -5.57
C TYR A 341 -8.01 33.24 -6.59
N SER A 342 -6.77 32.85 -6.30
CA SER A 342 -6.05 31.85 -7.09
C SER A 342 -5.23 30.97 -6.16
N GLU A 343 -5.22 29.67 -6.43
CA GLU A 343 -4.34 28.71 -5.76
C GLU A 343 -3.72 27.82 -6.82
N TYR A 344 -2.40 27.90 -6.91
CA TYR A 344 -1.62 27.15 -7.88
C TYR A 344 -0.67 26.24 -7.12
N ASP A 345 -0.62 24.94 -7.46
CA ASP A 345 0.23 23.97 -6.78
C ASP A 345 0.79 22.91 -7.73
N PHE A 346 2.11 22.97 -7.94
CA PHE A 346 2.88 21.93 -8.64
C PHE A 346 3.17 20.73 -7.73
N GLN A 347 2.77 20.78 -6.46
CA GLN A 347 3.21 19.87 -5.41
C GLN A 347 2.06 19.13 -4.71
N VAL A 348 1.20 18.44 -5.45
CA VAL A 348 0.03 17.80 -4.83
C VAL A 348 0.37 16.41 -4.29
N ASP A 349 0.38 16.26 -2.97
CA ASP A 349 0.63 15.01 -2.25
C ASP A 349 -0.66 14.42 -1.65
N GLY A 350 -0.51 13.34 -0.87
CA GLY A 350 -1.63 12.62 -0.25
C GLY A 350 -2.42 13.44 0.77
N THR A 351 -1.92 14.61 1.19
CA THR A 351 -2.63 15.58 2.03
C THR A 351 -3.61 16.46 1.26
N ARG A 352 -3.63 16.33 -0.07
CA ARG A 352 -4.38 17.19 -1.00
C ARG A 352 -5.25 16.42 -2.00
N PHE A 353 -5.07 15.09 -2.11
CA PHE A 353 -5.86 14.19 -2.95
C PHE A 353 -6.34 12.95 -2.18
N SER A 354 -7.65 12.69 -2.23
CA SER A 354 -8.26 11.47 -1.70
C SER A 354 -9.41 11.02 -2.59
N ALA A 355 -9.54 9.70 -2.77
CA ALA A 355 -10.73 9.10 -3.36
C ALA A 355 -11.49 8.30 -2.29
N ASP A 356 -12.81 8.34 -2.38
CA ASP A 356 -13.71 7.63 -1.49
C ASP A 356 -13.86 6.16 -1.91
N LEU A 357 -13.70 5.22 -0.97
CA LEU A 357 -13.92 3.79 -1.21
C LEU A 357 -15.37 3.34 -0.98
N LEU A 358 -16.25 4.21 -0.45
CA LEU A 358 -17.58 3.84 -0.01
C LEU A 358 -18.46 3.30 -1.14
N TRP A 359 -18.34 3.84 -2.35
CA TRP A 359 -19.04 3.27 -3.51
C TRP A 359 -18.61 1.82 -3.76
N PHE A 360 -17.30 1.53 -3.69
CA PHE A 360 -16.76 0.20 -3.98
C PHE A 360 -17.14 -0.78 -2.87
N ALA A 361 -17.03 -0.36 -1.62
CA ALA A 361 -17.44 -1.15 -0.49
C ALA A 361 -18.96 -1.45 -0.55
N GLY A 362 -19.80 -0.46 -0.90
CA GLY A 362 -21.25 -0.67 -1.05
C GLY A 362 -21.61 -1.62 -2.20
N LEU A 363 -20.81 -1.58 -3.29
CA LEU A 363 -20.91 -2.57 -4.36
C LEU A 363 -20.56 -3.98 -3.85
N LEU A 364 -19.47 -4.14 -3.10
CA LEU A 364 -19.08 -5.43 -2.52
C LEU A 364 -20.13 -5.99 -1.55
N ASP A 365 -20.75 -5.13 -0.74
CA ASP A 365 -21.87 -5.52 0.15
C ASP A 365 -23.08 -6.02 -0.66
N THR A 366 -23.46 -5.28 -1.69
CA THR A 366 -24.55 -5.66 -2.61
C THR A 366 -24.26 -7.02 -3.29
N LEU A 367 -22.99 -7.30 -3.58
CA LEU A 367 -22.53 -8.57 -4.15
C LEU A 367 -22.35 -9.69 -3.11
N GLY A 368 -22.61 -9.43 -1.83
CA GLY A 368 -22.44 -10.40 -0.74
C GLY A 368 -20.98 -10.78 -0.47
N LYS A 369 -20.02 -9.97 -0.92
CA LYS A 369 -18.58 -10.22 -0.74
C LYS A 369 -18.07 -9.82 0.65
N ILE A 370 -18.78 -8.94 1.35
CA ILE A 370 -18.43 -8.52 2.71
C ILE A 370 -19.25 -9.35 3.72
N PRO A 371 -18.59 -10.11 4.62
CA PRO A 371 -19.27 -10.88 5.65
C PRO A 371 -20.12 -10.00 6.56
N GLU A 372 -21.29 -10.52 6.96
CA GLU A 372 -22.24 -9.81 7.84
C GLU A 372 -21.60 -9.33 9.14
N ALA A 373 -20.70 -10.14 9.71
CA ALA A 373 -19.94 -9.77 10.89
C ALA A 373 -19.19 -8.44 10.70
N LEU A 374 -18.60 -8.19 9.53
CA LEU A 374 -17.80 -6.99 9.27
C LEU A 374 -18.64 -5.76 8.91
N LYS A 375 -19.91 -5.94 8.54
CA LYS A 375 -20.79 -4.81 8.20
C LYS A 375 -21.10 -3.94 9.41
N SER A 376 -21.26 -4.57 10.58
CA SER A 376 -21.58 -3.91 11.85
C SER A 376 -20.42 -3.11 12.46
N TYR A 377 -19.17 -3.46 12.13
CA TYR A 377 -17.94 -2.84 12.66
C TYR A 377 -17.32 -1.83 11.72
N ALA A 378 -17.96 -1.62 10.58
CA ALA A 378 -17.38 -0.84 9.54
C ALA A 378 -17.64 0.65 9.80
N GLY A 379 -16.54 1.37 9.89
CA GLY A 379 -16.47 2.80 9.64
C GLY A 379 -16.79 3.12 8.17
N TRP A 380 -17.91 2.60 7.65
CA TRP A 380 -18.51 2.91 6.36
C TRP A 380 -18.82 4.41 6.17
N LEU A 381 -18.55 5.25 7.15
CA LEU A 381 -18.66 6.69 7.01
C LEU A 381 -17.35 7.32 6.55
N THR A 382 -16.22 6.60 6.54
CA THR A 382 -14.88 7.21 6.39
C THR A 382 -13.82 6.38 5.62
N LEU A 383 -14.18 5.42 4.77
CA LEU A 383 -13.17 4.67 3.99
C LEU A 383 -12.59 5.53 2.86
N PHE A 384 -11.34 5.98 3.01
CA PHE A 384 -10.63 6.81 2.04
C PHE A 384 -9.31 6.18 1.62
N VAL A 385 -8.94 6.38 0.35
CA VAL A 385 -7.59 6.07 -0.14
C VAL A 385 -6.85 7.38 -0.36
N SER A 386 -5.79 7.60 0.42
CA SER A 386 -4.85 8.70 0.17
C SER A 386 -3.98 8.35 -1.02
N LEU A 387 -3.77 9.35 -1.89
CA LEU A 387 -2.93 9.28 -3.08
C LEU A 387 -1.65 10.10 -2.84
N ASN A 388 -0.60 9.49 -2.29
CA ASN A 388 0.63 10.20 -1.95
C ASN A 388 1.62 10.26 -3.11
N ALA A 389 1.62 11.34 -3.88
CA ALA A 389 2.62 11.49 -4.94
C ALA A 389 4.03 11.66 -4.33
N TYR A 390 5.00 10.81 -4.71
CA TYR A 390 6.41 11.09 -4.42
C TYR A 390 7.36 10.41 -5.39
N GLN A 391 8.21 11.21 -6.04
CA GLN A 391 9.44 10.74 -6.63
C GLN A 391 10.54 11.79 -6.44
N SER A 392 11.42 11.59 -5.45
CA SER A 392 12.74 12.24 -5.31
C SER A 392 12.84 13.62 -5.99
N GLY A 393 12.09 14.60 -5.47
CA GLY A 393 12.13 16.01 -5.89
C GLY A 393 11.04 16.48 -6.86
N ALA A 394 10.16 15.62 -7.39
CA ALA A 394 9.04 16.03 -8.25
C ALA A 394 7.77 15.17 -8.02
N LEU A 395 6.61 15.78 -8.31
CA LEU A 395 5.29 15.29 -7.89
C LEU A 395 4.42 14.92 -9.09
N ALA A 396 3.53 13.93 -8.87
CA ALA A 396 2.80 13.26 -9.93
C ALA A 396 1.62 14.07 -10.46
N PHE A 397 1.00 14.90 -9.62
CA PHE A 397 -0.13 15.75 -9.99
C PHE A 397 0.19 17.23 -9.76
N ALA A 398 -0.44 18.08 -10.57
CA ALA A 398 -0.50 19.54 -10.38
C ALA A 398 -1.94 20.02 -10.53
N TYR A 399 -2.27 21.14 -9.89
CA TYR A 399 -3.51 21.86 -10.15
C TYR A 399 -3.31 23.37 -10.19
N ASP A 400 -4.22 24.04 -10.90
CA ASP A 400 -4.33 25.48 -11.01
C ASP A 400 -5.80 25.88 -10.81
N LEU A 401 -6.08 26.63 -9.74
CA LEU A 401 -7.40 27.15 -9.42
C LEU A 401 -7.40 28.66 -9.56
N GLU A 402 -8.42 29.18 -10.24
CA GLU A 402 -8.69 30.60 -10.35
C GLU A 402 -10.17 30.90 -10.13
N TYR A 403 -10.46 32.02 -9.48
CA TYR A 403 -11.80 32.53 -9.30
C TYR A 403 -11.82 34.05 -9.56
N ILE A 404 -12.76 34.50 -10.39
CA ILE A 404 -12.96 35.89 -10.77
C ILE A 404 -14.39 36.31 -10.39
N ALA A 405 -14.50 37.44 -9.69
CA ALA A 405 -15.77 38.06 -9.33
C ALA A 405 -15.69 39.60 -9.51
N PRO A 406 -16.80 40.27 -9.84
CA PRO A 406 -16.85 41.73 -9.98
C PRO A 406 -16.41 42.47 -8.71
N SER A 407 -15.78 43.63 -8.88
CA SER A 407 -15.20 44.40 -7.77
C SER A 407 -16.21 44.97 -6.79
N ASN A 408 -17.49 45.04 -7.19
CA ASN A 408 -18.60 45.53 -6.35
C ASN A 408 -19.36 44.42 -5.62
N VAL A 409 -18.99 43.14 -5.77
CA VAL A 409 -19.66 42.01 -5.11
C VAL A 409 -18.78 41.45 -3.99
N GLN A 410 -19.33 41.28 -2.79
CA GLN A 410 -18.65 40.56 -1.72
C GLN A 410 -18.80 39.05 -1.90
N VAL A 411 -17.69 38.33 -1.74
CA VAL A 411 -17.61 36.90 -1.91
C VAL A 411 -16.75 36.25 -0.83
N LYS A 412 -16.99 34.96 -0.65
CA LYS A 412 -16.20 34.07 0.21
C LYS A 412 -15.78 32.85 -0.58
N VAL A 413 -14.49 32.52 -0.54
CA VAL A 413 -13.95 31.29 -1.14
C VAL A 413 -13.65 30.30 -0.02
N ILE A 414 -14.20 29.09 -0.16
CA ILE A 414 -14.05 28.01 0.79
C ILE A 414 -13.47 26.75 0.13
N LYS A 415 -12.59 26.04 0.85
CA LYS A 415 -12.00 24.75 0.46
C LYS A 415 -12.57 23.63 1.33
N GLY A 416 -12.97 22.54 0.69
CA GLY A 416 -13.45 21.34 1.36
C GLY A 416 -12.31 20.57 2.01
N LYS A 417 -12.58 20.04 3.20
CA LYS A 417 -11.69 19.17 3.97
C LYS A 417 -12.39 17.86 4.33
N HIS A 418 -11.57 16.82 4.42
CA HIS A 418 -11.95 15.53 4.95
C HIS A 418 -11.21 15.27 6.27
N LYS A 419 -11.89 14.60 7.19
CA LYS A 419 -11.29 14.14 8.43
C LYS A 419 -11.17 12.62 8.37
N PHE A 420 -10.02 12.09 8.78
CA PHE A 420 -9.83 10.67 9.05
C PHE A 420 -10.12 10.41 10.53
N ASP A 421 -11.07 9.52 10.84
CA ASP A 421 -11.27 9.07 12.21
C ASP A 421 -10.16 8.08 12.58
N GLY A 422 -9.33 8.47 13.56
CA GLY A 422 -8.15 7.71 14.00
C GLY A 422 -6.95 8.59 14.35
N ASN A 423 -6.85 9.79 13.74
CA ASN A 423 -5.93 10.84 14.18
C ASN A 423 -6.64 12.20 14.10
N PRO A 424 -6.97 12.85 15.24
CA PRO A 424 -7.67 14.14 15.25
C PRO A 424 -6.87 15.30 14.64
N TYR A 425 -5.60 15.08 14.26
CA TYR A 425 -4.71 16.11 13.71
C TYR A 425 -4.46 16.01 12.19
N ASP A 426 -4.88 14.93 11.53
CA ASP A 426 -4.64 14.73 10.09
C ASP A 426 -5.89 15.14 9.28
N LEU A 427 -5.96 16.42 8.91
CA LEU A 427 -6.92 16.94 7.94
C LEU A 427 -6.38 16.74 6.53
N TYR A 428 -6.99 15.85 5.76
CA TYR A 428 -6.67 15.65 4.34
C TYR A 428 -7.59 16.55 3.51
N ASN A 429 -7.02 17.41 2.66
CA ASN A 429 -7.79 18.35 1.86
C ASN A 429 -8.42 17.64 0.65
N ALA A 430 -9.66 18.02 0.33
CA ALA A 430 -10.25 17.77 -0.97
C ALA A 430 -9.88 18.93 -1.90
N LEU A 431 -9.72 18.67 -3.20
CA LEU A 431 -9.74 19.75 -4.20
C LEU A 431 -11.18 20.16 -4.55
N TYR A 432 -11.97 20.45 -3.51
CA TYR A 432 -13.34 20.89 -3.64
C TYR A 432 -13.42 22.34 -3.20
N TRP A 433 -13.90 23.20 -4.07
CA TRP A 433 -13.90 24.63 -3.86
C TRP A 433 -15.28 25.22 -4.11
N LYS A 434 -15.61 26.26 -3.36
CA LYS A 434 -16.80 27.06 -3.62
C LYS A 434 -16.46 28.53 -3.49
N MET A 435 -16.90 29.34 -4.45
CA MET A 435 -17.06 30.78 -4.29
C MET A 435 -18.54 31.06 -4.05
N LEU A 436 -18.83 31.73 -2.94
CA LEU A 436 -20.16 32.07 -2.48
C LEU A 436 -20.30 33.59 -2.39
N LYS A 437 -21.46 34.13 -2.76
CA LYS A 437 -21.79 35.52 -2.43
C LYS A 437 -22.02 35.63 -0.92
N THR A 438 -21.59 36.73 -0.32
CA THR A 438 -21.78 37.01 1.12
C THR A 438 -22.78 38.12 1.36
#